data_AF-A0A2N2NRW1-F1
#
_entry.id   AF-A0A2N2NRW1-F1
#
_cell.length_a   1.000
_cell.length_b   1.000
_cell.length_c   1.000
_cell.angle_alpha   90.00
_cell.angle_beta   90.00
_cell.angle_gamma   90.00
#
_symmetry.space_group_name_H-M   'P 1'
#
loop_
_entity.id
_entity.type
_entity.pdbx_description
1 polymer ?
#
loop_
_entity_poly.entity_id
_entity_poly.type
_entity_poly.pdbx_seq_one_letter_code
_entity_poly.pdbx_strand_id
1 'polypeptide(L)'
;MTKVFSKWFRKIHRWIAVPTALAIPAAVIIKLVGSEELVATWERLDKVPSILMLVMALTGAYLFLLPYIVKGQRKKRSSETKNS
;
A
#
# COMPACT_ATOMS: atom_id res chain seq x y z
N MET A 1 14.89 7.06 14.52
CA MET A 1 15.13 5.73 13.89
C MET A 1 14.13 5.37 12.76
N THR A 2 13.44 6.32 12.10
CA THR A 2 12.31 6.00 11.20
C THR A 2 12.55 6.25 9.70
N LYS A 3 13.67 6.86 9.30
CA LYS A 3 13.99 7.11 7.87
C LYS A 3 14.19 5.82 7.08
N VAL A 4 14.79 4.79 7.70
CA VAL A 4 15.01 3.49 7.06
C VAL A 4 13.68 2.75 6.92
N PHE A 5 12.88 2.71 7.98
CA PHE A 5 11.57 2.06 7.99
C PHE A 5 10.60 2.69 6.97
N SER A 6 10.54 4.03 6.90
CA SER A 6 9.69 4.73 5.92
C SER A 6 10.14 4.55 4.46
N LYS A 7 11.44 4.42 4.20
CA LYS A 7 11.95 4.06 2.85
C LYS A 7 11.64 2.60 2.51
N TRP A 8 11.81 1.69 3.47
CA TRP A 8 11.54 0.26 3.32
C TRP A 8 10.05 0.00 3.06
N PHE A 9 9.16 0.67 3.80
CA PHE A 9 7.71 0.57 3.62
C PHE A 9 7.25 1.04 2.24
N ARG A 10 7.85 2.11 1.70
CA ARG A 10 7.60 2.54 0.30
C ARG A 10 8.04 1.50 -0.71
N LYS A 11 9.17 0.83 -0.45
CA LYS A 11 9.71 -0.22 -1.32
C LYS A 11 8.80 -1.44 -1.33
N ILE A 12 8.35 -1.89 -0.16
CA ILE A 12 7.39 -3.00 -0.02
C ILE A 12 6.03 -2.65 -0.61
N HIS A 13 5.49 -1.46 -0.32
CA HIS A 13 4.23 -1.01 -0.90
C HIS A 13 4.28 -1.04 -2.43
N ARG A 14 5.35 -0.52 -3.04
CA ARG A 14 5.54 -0.59 -4.50
C ARG A 14 5.74 -2.02 -5.00
N TRP A 15 6.43 -2.88 -4.23
CA TRP A 15 6.64 -4.29 -4.59
C TRP A 15 5.36 -5.13 -4.53
N ILE A 16 4.42 -4.82 -3.65
CA ILE A 16 3.11 -5.49 -3.55
C ILE A 16 2.11 -4.86 -4.53
N ALA A 17 2.20 -3.54 -4.74
CA ALA A 17 1.33 -2.81 -5.65
C ALA A 17 1.43 -3.30 -7.09
N VAL A 18 2.64 -3.53 -7.60
CA VAL A 18 2.86 -3.90 -9.01
C VAL A 18 2.24 -5.27 -9.33
N PRO A 19 2.50 -6.36 -8.58
CA PRO A 19 1.84 -7.64 -8.79
C PRO A 19 0.32 -7.55 -8.61
N THR A 20 -0.16 -6.81 -7.61
CA THR A 20 -1.60 -6.66 -7.36
C THR A 20 -2.28 -5.94 -8.52
N ALA A 21 -1.67 -4.87 -9.02
CA ALA A 21 -2.16 -4.09 -10.16
C ALA A 21 -2.14 -4.89 -11.47
N LEU A 22 -1.25 -5.87 -11.61
CA LEU A 22 -1.21 -6.79 -12.76
C LEU A 22 -2.23 -7.92 -12.60
N ALA A 23 -2.41 -8.43 -11.39
CA ALA A 23 -3.30 -9.54 -11.08
C ALA A 23 -4.78 -9.18 -11.31
N ILE A 24 -5.20 -7.94 -11.04
CA ILE A 24 -6.58 -7.49 -11.26
C ILE A 24 -6.99 -7.60 -12.74
N PRO A 25 -6.31 -6.97 -13.72
CA PRO A 25 -6.65 -7.12 -15.13
C PRO A 25 -6.52 -8.58 -15.61
N ALA A 26 -5.54 -9.34 -15.10
CA ALA A 26 -5.43 -10.77 -15.41
C ALA A 26 -6.66 -11.56 -14.94
N ALA A 27 -7.12 -11.33 -13.71
CA ALA A 27 -8.33 -11.94 -13.16
C ALA A 27 -9.58 -11.55 -13.97
N VAL A 28 -9.68 -10.27 -14.38
CA VAL A 28 -10.78 -9.78 -15.23
C VAL A 28 -10.77 -10.49 -16.59
N ILE A 29 -9.61 -10.63 -17.25
CA ILE A 29 -9.51 -11.35 -18.54
C ILE A 29 -9.91 -12.81 -18.38
N ILE A 30 -9.44 -13.49 -17.33
CA ILE A 30 -9.79 -14.88 -17.03
C ILE A 30 -11.29 -15.02 -16.75
N LYS A 31 -11.91 -14.03 -16.09
CA LYS A 31 -13.36 -14.04 -15.85
C LYS A 31 -14.18 -13.80 -17.12
N LEU A 32 -13.65 -13.06 -18.09
CA LEU A 32 -14.32 -12.75 -19.35
C LEU A 32 -14.14 -13.83 -20.42
N VAL A 33 -13.01 -14.54 -20.43
CA VAL A 33 -12.63 -15.50 -21.50
C VAL A 33 -12.48 -16.94 -20.97
N GLY A 34 -12.33 -17.13 -19.66
CA GLY A 34 -12.07 -18.43 -19.05
C GLY A 34 -13.33 -19.28 -18.85
N SER A 35 -13.13 -20.60 -18.81
CA SER A 35 -14.16 -21.59 -18.50
C SER A 35 -14.64 -21.51 -17.05
N GLU A 36 -15.88 -21.92 -16.77
CA GLU A 36 -16.48 -21.87 -15.42
C GLU A 36 -15.61 -22.51 -14.33
N GLU A 37 -14.89 -23.57 -14.66
CA GLU A 37 -14.01 -24.29 -13.74
C GLU A 37 -12.75 -23.48 -13.34
N LEU A 38 -12.19 -22.74 -14.31
CA LEU A 38 -11.08 -21.81 -14.06
C LEU A 38 -11.56 -20.59 -13.27
N VAL A 39 -12.75 -20.08 -13.59
CA VAL A 39 -13.36 -18.96 -12.88
C VAL A 39 -13.65 -19.34 -11.43
N ALA A 40 -14.22 -20.51 -11.15
CA ALA A 40 -14.49 -20.97 -9.78
C ALA A 40 -13.21 -21.12 -8.93
N THR A 41 -12.11 -21.57 -9.55
CA THR A 41 -10.81 -21.67 -8.88
C THR A 41 -10.22 -20.28 -8.60
N TRP A 42 -10.37 -19.35 -9.54
CA TRP A 42 -9.94 -17.95 -9.40
C TRP A 42 -10.81 -17.14 -8.44
N GLU A 43 -12.09 -17.46 -8.31
CA GLU A 43 -13.04 -16.76 -7.44
C GLU A 43 -12.66 -16.95 -5.95
N ARG A 44 -12.07 -18.11 -5.60
CA ARG A 44 -11.47 -18.33 -4.28
C ARG A 44 -10.23 -17.44 -4.05
N LEU A 45 -9.46 -17.19 -5.11
CA LEU A 45 -8.30 -16.29 -5.07
C LEU A 45 -8.69 -14.81 -5.10
N ASP A 46 -9.87 -14.44 -5.61
CA ASP A 46 -10.36 -13.05 -5.74
C ASP A 46 -10.47 -12.31 -4.39
N LYS A 47 -10.61 -13.04 -3.28
CA LYS A 47 -10.58 -12.45 -1.93
C LYS A 47 -9.18 -11.96 -1.53
N VAL A 48 -8.12 -12.54 -2.09
CA VAL A 48 -6.73 -12.22 -1.74
C VAL A 48 -6.33 -10.81 -2.25
N PRO A 49 -6.57 -10.44 -3.53
CA PRO A 49 -6.39 -9.07 -4.01
C PRO A 49 -7.18 -8.03 -3.22
N SER A 50 -8.39 -8.35 -2.79
CA SER A 50 -9.25 -7.41 -2.03
C SER A 50 -8.66 -7.07 -0.65
N ILE A 51 -8.20 -8.09 0.09
CA ILE A 51 -7.52 -7.88 1.38
C ILE A 51 -6.19 -7.13 1.16
N LEU A 52 -5.43 -7.51 0.13
CA LEU A 52 -4.18 -6.83 -0.23
C LEU A 52 -4.39 -5.37 -0.62
N MET A 53 -5.46 -5.05 -1.35
CA MET A 53 -5.86 -3.68 -1.67
C MET A 53 -6.16 -2.88 -0.39
N LEU A 54 -6.87 -3.48 0.56
CA LEU A 54 -7.24 -2.82 1.81
C LEU A 54 -5.98 -2.51 2.64
N VAL A 55 -5.07 -3.48 2.77
CA VAL A 55 -3.76 -3.27 3.40
C VAL A 55 -2.93 -2.22 2.65
N MET A 56 -2.92 -2.25 1.33
CA MET A 56 -2.26 -1.24 0.50
C MET A 56 -2.82 0.17 0.73
N ALA A 57 -4.15 0.31 0.81
CA ALA A 57 -4.80 1.58 1.06
C ALA A 57 -4.42 2.14 2.44
N LEU A 58 -4.47 1.30 3.48
CA LEU A 58 -4.07 1.69 4.84
C LEU A 58 -2.59 2.06 4.93
N THR A 59 -1.71 1.25 4.32
CA THR A 59 -0.26 1.49 4.33
C THR A 59 0.12 2.73 3.51
N GLY A 60 -0.54 2.96 2.37
CA GLY A 60 -0.39 4.16 1.55
C GLY A 60 -0.83 5.42 2.28
N ALA A 61 -2.00 5.38 2.93
CA ALA A 61 -2.52 6.49 3.72
C ALA A 61 -1.59 6.87 4.90
N TYR A 62 -1.07 5.87 5.61
CA TYR A 62 -0.08 6.09 6.67
C TYR A 62 1.19 6.77 6.15
N LEU A 63 1.73 6.30 5.01
CA LEU A 63 2.91 6.89 4.38
C LEU A 63 2.69 8.31 3.87
N PHE A 64 1.46 8.62 3.47
CA PHE A 64 1.06 9.97 3.06
C PHE A 64 0.98 10.94 4.24
N LEU A 65 0.50 10.48 5.41
CA LEU A 65 0.44 11.29 6.64
C LEU A 65 1.80 11.47 7.34
N LEU A 66 2.71 10.50 7.22
CA LEU A 66 4.02 10.53 7.86
C LEU A 66 4.80 11.85 7.67
N PRO A 67 4.98 12.40 6.44
CA PRO A 67 5.69 13.68 6.27
C PRO A 67 4.99 14.87 6.93
N TYR A 68 3.65 14.87 7.02
CA TYR A 68 2.90 15.93 7.70
C TYR A 68 3.18 15.94 9.21
N ILE A 69 3.18 14.76 9.83
CA ILE A 69 3.47 14.59 11.26
C ILE A 69 4.93 14.98 11.56
N VAL A 70 5.87 14.51 10.74
CA VAL A 70 7.30 14.82 10.89
C VAL A 70 7.59 16.31 10.71
N LYS A 71 6.89 16.99 9.78
CA LYS A 71 7.02 18.44 9.59
C LYS A 71 6.52 19.22 10.82
N GLY A 72 5.43 18.77 11.45
CA GLY A 72 4.91 19.36 12.69
C GLY A 72 5.86 19.22 13.88
N GLN A 73 6.45 18.04 14.08
CA GLN A 73 7.42 17.81 15.16
C GLN A 73 8.70 18.65 15.00
N ARG A 74 9.21 18.80 13.78
CA ARG A 74 10.42 19.58 13.53
C ARG A 74 10.22 21.07 13.84
N LYS A 75 9.01 21.60 13.60
CA LYS A 75 8.65 22.99 13.88
C LYS A 75 8.60 23.27 15.39
N LYS A 76 8.01 22.35 16.19
CA LYS A 76 8.01 22.45 17.67
C LYS A 76 9.42 22.47 18.26
N ARG A 77 10.31 21.60 17.77
CA ARG A 77 11.70 21.55 18.27
C ARG A 77 12.51 22.81 17.94
N SER A 78 12.25 23.43 16.79
CA SER A 78 12.96 24.66 16.39
C SER A 78 12.41 25.93 17.04
N SER A 79 11.16 25.93 17.52
CA SER A 79 10.65 26.99 18.41
C SER A 79 11.17 26.87 19.84
N GLU A 80 11.45 25.65 20.31
CA GLU A 80 11.97 25.39 21.65
C GLU A 80 13.44 25.82 21.79
N THR A 81 14.27 25.60 20.77
CA THR A 81 15.67 26.07 20.74
C THR A 81 15.81 27.58 20.51
N LYS A 82 14.75 28.28 20.06
CA LYS A 82 14.78 29.74 19.85
C LYS A 82 14.43 30.55 21.11
N ASN A 83 13.94 29.88 22.15
CA ASN A 83 13.47 30.48 23.40
C ASN A 83 14.34 30.09 24.62
N SER A 84 15.52 29.49 24.41
CA SER A 84 16.55 29.23 25.45
C SER A 84 17.81 30.03 25.17
#